data_AF-A0A1U7PX89-F1
#
_entry.id   AF-A0A1U7PX89-F1
#
_cell.length_a   1.000
_cell.length_b   1.000
_cell.length_c   1.000
_cell.angle_alpha   90.00
_cell.angle_beta   90.00
_cell.angle_gamma   90.00
#
_symmetry.space_group_name_H-M   'P 1'
#
loop_
_entity.id
_entity.type
_entity.pdbx_description
1 polymer ?
#
loop_
_entity_poly.entity_id
_entity_poly.type
_entity_poly.pdbx_seq_one_letter_code
_entity_poly.pdbx_strand_id
1 'polypeptide(L)'
;MYALLDCNNFFVSCERALDPQLKNQPVVVLSNNDGCVVSRSNEAKALGIPMGAPAFKYKSLFAEHNVRVFSAKFELYNFYSQKVMSIAKSYVMDYEVYSIDELFLDFHGFKYINLLDYCTTIRKHINDEQNIPVSIGIAPTKTLCKVANHIVKKNTDIYPDGVCILDSKEKIETVLKNFEIGDIWGIGHRLNAKMQDYGVFTAWDLLQKPEIWIRKIMGIHGVRMINELKGFPQLELDAPSSKKSIMVSRSFMQMITKKEELAERVETFAIYCAEKLRKQNSCCKVLSVFVQTNRFRKELGEYKNGFSVVLPNPSSSSIVLAKYANSIFEAIYKDGFHYKKAGVMVSDFVPDNERLINLFEKDVDDKHIPIMKTIDKLNKKYGKDKIRLGGMSGENTYGRAALTPEYEEFLKNNILPEANYRFH
;
A
#
# COMPACT_ATOMS: atom_id res chain seq x y z
N MET A 1 23.32 -13.27 -1.29
CA MET A 1 22.45 -12.93 -0.14
C MET A 1 21.61 -11.74 -0.55
N TYR A 2 20.42 -11.60 0.03
CA TYR A 2 19.59 -10.43 -0.14
C TYR A 2 19.72 -9.53 1.09
N ALA A 3 19.33 -8.26 0.94
CA ALA A 3 19.04 -7.40 2.07
C ALA A 3 17.68 -6.72 1.90
N LEU A 4 16.96 -6.54 3.00
CA LEU A 4 15.74 -5.74 3.07
C LEU A 4 16.06 -4.44 3.80
N LEU A 5 16.01 -3.33 3.07
CA LEU A 5 16.00 -1.99 3.61
C LEU A 5 14.56 -1.59 3.90
N ASP A 6 14.31 -1.09 5.11
CA ASP A 6 12.98 -0.70 5.56
C ASP A 6 13.05 0.62 6.36
N CYS A 7 12.23 1.60 5.99
CA CYS A 7 12.15 2.89 6.68
C CYS A 7 11.36 2.80 7.99
N ASN A 8 12.00 3.12 9.10
CA ASN A 8 11.38 3.04 10.42
C ASN A 8 10.29 4.08 10.60
N ASN A 9 9.10 3.64 11.02
CA ASN A 9 7.92 4.49 11.26
C ASN A 9 7.67 5.47 10.10
N PHE A 10 7.77 5.00 8.86
CA PHE A 10 8.06 5.83 7.67
C PHE A 10 7.27 7.15 7.57
N PHE A 11 5.93 7.11 7.65
CA PHE A 11 5.15 8.35 7.53
C PHE A 11 5.43 9.35 8.66
N VAL A 12 5.58 8.88 9.90
CA VAL A 12 5.97 9.73 11.03
C VAL A 12 7.38 10.29 10.82
N SER A 13 8.30 9.49 10.29
CA SER A 13 9.65 9.94 9.97
C SER A 13 9.65 11.01 8.88
N CYS A 14 8.75 10.92 7.89
CA CYS A 14 8.56 11.98 6.90
C CYS A 14 8.03 13.28 7.53
N GLU A 15 7.06 13.20 8.46
CA GLU A 15 6.61 14.39 9.20
C GLU A 15 7.74 15.00 10.04
N ARG A 16 8.57 14.16 10.69
CA ARG A 16 9.75 14.62 11.46
C ARG A 16 10.87 15.21 10.60
N ALA A 17 10.97 14.78 9.35
CA ALA A 17 11.91 15.35 8.39
C ALA A 17 11.44 16.73 7.89
N LEU A 18 10.12 16.97 7.85
CA LEU A 18 9.51 18.25 7.56
C LEU A 18 9.58 19.22 8.76
N ASP A 19 9.25 18.73 9.96
CA ASP A 19 9.26 19.48 11.22
C ASP A 19 10.13 18.80 12.28
N PRO A 20 11.36 19.30 12.51
CA PRO A 20 12.27 18.77 13.53
C PRO A 20 11.75 18.86 14.96
N GLN A 21 10.76 19.72 15.27
CA GLN A 21 10.19 19.83 16.62
C GLN A 21 9.45 18.56 17.04
N LEU A 22 9.05 17.72 16.08
CA LEU A 22 8.38 16.44 16.32
C LEU A 22 9.33 15.32 16.79
N LYS A 23 10.65 15.57 16.86
CA LYS A 23 11.61 14.61 17.42
C LYS A 23 11.30 14.37 18.90
N ASN A 24 11.34 13.10 19.32
CA ASN A 24 11.05 12.66 20.68
C ASN A 24 9.63 12.94 21.19
N GLN A 25 8.69 13.34 20.32
CA GLN A 25 7.28 13.54 20.66
C GLN A 25 6.42 12.33 20.23
N PRO A 26 5.32 12.04 20.94
CA PRO A 26 4.34 11.06 20.49
C PRO A 26 3.59 11.59 19.26
N VAL A 27 3.89 11.02 18.11
CA VAL A 27 3.26 11.35 16.81
C VAL A 27 2.53 10.13 16.24
N VAL A 28 1.36 10.38 15.66
CA VAL A 28 0.59 9.40 14.86
C VAL A 28 0.15 10.03 13.53
N VAL A 29 0.16 9.22 12.48
CA VAL A 29 -0.38 9.56 11.17
C VAL A 29 -1.62 8.70 10.92
N LEU A 30 -2.70 9.32 10.50
CA LEU A 30 -3.99 8.69 10.23
C LEU A 30 -4.16 8.36 8.74
N SER A 31 -5.10 7.48 8.43
CA SER A 31 -5.50 7.15 7.06
C SER A 31 -6.06 8.36 6.31
N ASN A 32 -6.23 8.26 4.98
CA ASN A 32 -6.73 9.36 4.12
C ASN A 32 -8.10 9.97 4.52
N ASN A 33 -8.85 9.32 5.40
CA ASN A 33 -10.14 9.76 5.93
C ASN A 33 -10.12 9.93 7.45
N ASP A 34 -8.93 9.99 8.05
CA ASP A 34 -8.67 10.09 9.48
C ASP A 34 -9.33 8.99 10.33
N GLY A 35 -9.60 7.84 9.72
CA GLY A 35 -10.32 6.74 10.34
C GLY A 35 -9.46 5.91 11.29
N CYS A 36 -8.25 5.56 10.87
CA CYS A 36 -7.36 4.68 11.61
C CYS A 36 -5.92 5.19 11.64
N VAL A 37 -5.17 4.84 12.69
CA VAL A 37 -3.72 5.07 12.78
C VAL A 37 -3.00 4.15 11.79
N VAL A 38 -2.27 4.73 10.84
CA VAL A 38 -1.50 3.99 9.80
C VAL A 38 0.01 4.06 10.03
N SER A 39 0.49 5.01 10.81
CA SER A 39 1.88 5.06 11.28
C SER A 39 1.95 5.72 12.65
N ARG A 40 2.93 5.32 13.45
CA ARG A 40 3.08 5.74 14.86
C ARG A 40 4.55 5.76 15.26
N SER A 41 4.92 6.82 15.97
CA SER A 41 6.21 6.99 16.63
C SER A 41 6.44 5.91 17.70
N ASN A 42 7.68 5.71 18.14
CA ASN A 42 7.97 4.73 19.19
C ASN A 42 7.39 5.17 20.55
N GLU A 43 7.36 6.47 20.77
CA GLU A 43 6.74 7.17 21.88
C GLU A 43 5.23 6.89 21.91
N ALA A 44 4.55 6.98 20.75
CA ALA A 44 3.13 6.61 20.64
C ALA A 44 2.89 5.10 20.82
N LYS A 45 3.84 4.23 20.42
CA LYS A 45 3.76 2.79 20.71
C LYS A 45 3.87 2.51 22.21
N ALA A 46 4.76 3.22 22.92
CA ALA A 46 4.93 3.09 24.37
C ALA A 46 3.66 3.49 25.15
N LEU A 47 2.87 4.43 24.60
CA LEU A 47 1.54 4.78 25.13
C LEU A 47 0.45 3.71 24.84
N GLY A 48 0.79 2.60 24.20
CA GLY A 48 -0.14 1.51 23.93
C GLY A 48 -1.08 1.73 22.74
N ILE A 49 -0.82 2.71 21.87
CA ILE A 49 -1.64 2.96 20.67
C ILE A 49 -1.35 1.88 19.62
N PRO A 50 -2.26 0.95 19.27
CA PRO A 50 -2.01 -0.14 18.33
C PRO A 50 -1.93 0.34 16.87
N MET A 51 -1.31 -0.47 15.99
CA MET A 51 -1.37 -0.23 14.54
C MET A 51 -2.79 -0.52 14.04
N GLY A 52 -3.32 0.33 13.15
CA GLY A 52 -4.69 0.19 12.65
C GLY A 52 -5.77 0.58 13.68
N ALA A 53 -5.37 1.17 14.82
CA ALA A 53 -6.28 1.66 15.85
C ALA A 53 -7.31 2.64 15.27
N PRO A 54 -8.62 2.46 15.49
CA PRO A 54 -9.61 3.46 15.09
C PRO A 54 -9.40 4.75 15.87
N ALA A 55 -9.09 5.85 15.18
CA ALA A 55 -8.67 7.11 15.81
C ALA A 55 -9.70 7.63 16.81
N PHE A 56 -11.00 7.46 16.51
CA PHE A 56 -12.09 7.90 17.38
C PHE A 56 -12.10 7.24 18.77
N LYS A 57 -11.58 6.00 18.90
CA LYS A 57 -11.49 5.29 20.19
C LYS A 57 -10.33 5.76 21.06
N TYR A 58 -9.32 6.38 20.45
CA TYR A 58 -8.08 6.81 21.13
C TYR A 58 -7.99 8.33 21.30
N LYS A 59 -9.05 9.08 20.96
CA LYS A 59 -9.08 10.55 21.09
C LYS A 59 -8.75 11.05 22.50
N SER A 60 -9.30 10.41 23.53
CA SER A 60 -9.03 10.79 24.92
C SER A 60 -7.56 10.60 25.28
N LEU A 61 -6.98 9.46 24.89
CA LEU A 61 -5.55 9.17 25.09
C LEU A 61 -4.66 10.17 24.34
N PHE A 62 -5.05 10.54 23.12
CA PHE A 62 -4.33 11.53 22.33
C PHE A 62 -4.30 12.90 23.02
N ALA A 63 -5.43 13.34 23.56
CA ALA A 63 -5.51 14.60 24.28
C ALA A 63 -4.74 14.57 25.61
N GLU A 64 -4.86 13.48 26.37
CA GLU A 64 -4.18 13.29 27.66
C GLU A 64 -2.65 13.34 27.55
N HIS A 65 -2.10 12.73 26.51
CA HIS A 65 -0.65 12.62 26.32
C HIS A 65 -0.10 13.58 25.26
N ASN A 66 -0.89 14.58 24.84
CA ASN A 66 -0.52 15.56 23.80
C ASN A 66 0.03 14.91 22.52
N VAL A 67 -0.58 13.81 22.08
CA VAL A 67 -0.19 13.10 20.86
C VAL A 67 -0.44 13.99 19.65
N ARG A 68 0.60 14.25 18.85
CA ARG A 68 0.48 14.97 17.58
C ARG A 68 -0.15 14.06 16.53
N VAL A 69 -1.30 14.48 15.99
CA VAL A 69 -2.09 13.71 15.03
C VAL A 69 -2.06 14.39 13.67
N PHE A 70 -1.62 13.68 12.63
CA PHE A 70 -1.58 14.17 11.26
C PHE A 70 -2.45 13.31 10.33
N SER A 71 -3.10 13.94 9.37
CA SER A 71 -3.71 13.24 8.22
C SER A 71 -2.62 12.81 7.24
N ALA A 72 -2.81 11.68 6.55
CA ALA A 72 -1.83 11.17 5.58
C ALA A 72 -1.56 12.15 4.41
N LYS A 73 -0.27 12.49 4.24
CA LYS A 73 0.28 13.32 3.15
C LYS A 73 1.02 12.45 2.12
N PHE A 74 0.29 11.73 1.27
CA PHE A 74 0.89 10.74 0.36
C PHE A 74 1.90 11.34 -0.63
N GLU A 75 1.71 12.59 -1.03
CA GLU A 75 2.63 13.29 -1.91
C GLU A 75 4.00 13.52 -1.22
N LEU A 76 3.99 13.89 0.07
CA LEU A 76 5.18 13.98 0.92
C LEU A 76 5.87 12.62 1.06
N TYR A 77 5.10 11.58 1.38
CA TYR A 77 5.65 10.24 1.61
C TYR A 77 6.26 9.65 0.33
N ASN A 78 5.62 9.87 -0.82
CA ASN A 78 6.16 9.43 -2.11
C ASN A 78 7.47 10.16 -2.46
N PHE A 79 7.56 11.46 -2.15
CA PHE A 79 8.78 12.24 -2.39
C PHE A 79 9.97 11.70 -1.58
N TYR A 80 9.82 11.52 -0.27
CA TYR A 80 10.90 10.97 0.56
C TYR A 80 11.24 9.53 0.20
N SER A 81 10.23 8.70 -0.10
CA SER A 81 10.43 7.32 -0.56
C SER A 81 11.35 7.27 -1.78
N GLN A 82 11.08 8.09 -2.80
CA GLN A 82 11.89 8.10 -4.01
C GLN A 82 13.33 8.53 -3.75
N LYS A 83 13.54 9.50 -2.87
CA LYS A 83 14.90 9.91 -2.47
C LYS A 83 15.64 8.78 -1.76
N VAL A 84 15.03 8.18 -0.74
CA VAL A 84 15.63 7.07 0.02
C VAL A 84 15.94 5.89 -0.91
N MET A 85 14.99 5.51 -1.77
CA MET A 85 15.17 4.43 -2.73
C MET A 85 16.23 4.76 -3.77
N SER A 86 16.30 6.00 -4.26
CA SER A 86 17.33 6.40 -5.22
C SER A 86 18.74 6.29 -4.62
N ILE A 87 18.91 6.69 -3.36
CA ILE A 87 20.19 6.54 -2.65
C ILE A 87 20.54 5.05 -2.57
N ALA A 88 19.64 4.22 -2.03
CA ALA A 88 19.89 2.80 -1.83
C ALA A 88 20.16 2.03 -3.14
N LYS A 89 19.44 2.36 -4.21
CA LYS A 89 19.63 1.76 -5.55
C LYS A 89 21.01 2.05 -6.15
N SER A 90 21.67 3.15 -5.76
CA SER A 90 23.00 3.47 -6.30
C SER A 90 24.10 2.53 -5.83
N TYR A 91 23.84 1.71 -4.80
CA TYR A 91 24.79 0.77 -4.21
C TYR A 91 24.72 -0.65 -4.79
N VAL A 92 23.70 -0.96 -5.61
CA VAL A 92 23.50 -2.31 -6.16
C VAL A 92 23.11 -2.26 -7.62
N MET A 93 23.36 -3.35 -8.35
CA MET A 93 22.90 -3.48 -9.74
C MET A 93 21.44 -3.90 -9.78
N ASP A 94 21.07 -4.92 -8.98
CA ASP A 94 19.74 -5.50 -8.97
C ASP A 94 19.02 -5.20 -7.64
N TYR A 95 17.73 -4.85 -7.76
CA TYR A 95 16.87 -4.49 -6.63
C TYR A 95 15.41 -4.73 -6.96
N GLU A 96 14.57 -4.79 -5.93
CA GLU A 96 13.11 -4.83 -6.06
C GLU A 96 12.48 -3.87 -5.07
N VAL A 97 11.69 -2.94 -5.60
CA VAL A 97 10.84 -2.08 -4.79
C VAL A 97 9.60 -2.85 -4.35
N TYR A 98 9.53 -3.20 -3.06
CA TYR A 98 8.42 -4.00 -2.53
C TYR A 98 7.24 -3.12 -2.08
N SER A 99 7.52 -1.99 -1.40
CA SER A 99 6.52 -1.01 -0.96
C SER A 99 7.08 0.41 -1.08
N ILE A 100 6.41 1.41 -0.50
CA ILE A 100 6.90 2.80 -0.44
C ILE A 100 8.08 2.96 0.54
N ASP A 101 8.17 2.10 1.54
CA ASP A 101 9.16 2.13 2.62
C ASP A 101 10.12 0.95 2.61
N GLU A 102 9.93 -0.03 1.70
CA GLU A 102 10.69 -1.27 1.67
C GLU A 102 11.31 -1.54 0.30
N LEU A 103 12.61 -1.87 0.31
CA LEU A 103 13.41 -2.17 -0.87
C LEU A 103 14.25 -3.41 -0.61
N PHE A 104 14.11 -4.44 -1.47
CA PHE A 104 15.04 -5.56 -1.50
C PHE A 104 16.25 -5.20 -2.38
N LEU A 105 17.43 -5.49 -1.87
CA LEU A 105 18.71 -5.29 -2.53
C LEU A 105 19.35 -6.65 -2.82
N ASP A 106 19.90 -6.82 -4.02
CA ASP A 106 20.68 -8.00 -4.36
C ASP A 106 22.16 -7.80 -4.03
N PHE A 107 22.71 -8.68 -3.19
CA PHE A 107 24.14 -8.77 -2.90
C PHE A 107 24.78 -10.08 -3.41
N HIS A 108 24.12 -10.82 -4.29
CA HIS A 108 24.77 -11.89 -5.03
C HIS A 108 25.92 -11.31 -5.86
N GLY A 109 27.15 -11.81 -5.63
CA GLY A 109 28.37 -11.30 -6.26
C GLY A 109 29.26 -10.44 -5.37
N PHE A 110 28.76 -9.96 -4.23
CA PHE A 110 29.52 -9.13 -3.27
C PHE A 110 30.41 -9.99 -2.34
N LYS A 111 31.22 -10.89 -2.92
CA LYS A 111 31.99 -11.91 -2.16
C LYS A 111 33.11 -11.33 -1.28
N TYR A 112 33.67 -10.19 -1.66
CA TYR A 112 34.83 -9.58 -1.00
C TYR A 112 34.47 -8.34 -0.18
N ILE A 113 33.17 -8.06 -0.04
CA ILE A 113 32.68 -6.89 0.67
C ILE A 113 32.07 -7.35 2.00
N ASN A 114 32.45 -6.69 3.10
CA ASN A 114 31.75 -6.88 4.36
C ASN A 114 30.35 -6.26 4.25
N LEU A 115 29.34 -7.11 4.10
CA LEU A 115 27.96 -6.67 3.91
C LEU A 115 27.41 -5.87 5.10
N LEU A 116 27.91 -6.13 6.32
CA LEU A 116 27.49 -5.39 7.51
C LEU A 116 27.95 -3.93 7.40
N ASP A 117 29.24 -3.70 7.18
CA ASP A 117 29.83 -2.35 7.05
C ASP A 117 29.24 -1.61 5.84
N TYR A 118 29.02 -2.33 4.74
CA TYR A 118 28.43 -1.78 3.52
C TYR A 118 26.99 -1.30 3.77
N CYS A 119 26.15 -2.12 4.42
CA CYS A 119 24.79 -1.72 4.76
C CYS A 119 24.75 -0.60 5.80
N THR A 120 25.66 -0.59 6.78
CA THR A 120 25.79 0.52 7.74
C THR A 120 26.13 1.83 7.02
N THR A 121 26.96 1.78 5.98
CA THR A 121 27.27 2.94 5.12
C THR A 121 26.04 3.44 4.37
N ILE A 122 25.26 2.54 3.76
CA ILE A 122 24.00 2.89 3.07
C ILE A 122 23.04 3.57 4.04
N ARG A 123 22.85 2.99 5.23
CA ARG A 123 21.98 3.54 6.28
C ARG A 123 22.41 4.93 6.72
N LYS A 124 23.73 5.12 6.95
CA LYS A 124 24.29 6.42 7.34
C LYS A 124 24.05 7.46 6.25
N HIS A 125 24.32 7.13 4.99
CA HIS A 125 24.11 8.05 3.87
C HIS A 125 22.65 8.50 3.76
N ILE A 126 21.69 7.58 3.89
CA ILE A 126 20.26 7.90 3.90
C ILE A 126 19.88 8.82 5.07
N ASN A 127 20.42 8.53 6.26
CA ASN A 127 20.16 9.35 7.43
C ASN A 127 20.74 10.76 7.30
N ASP A 128 21.96 10.89 6.78
CA ASP A 128 22.66 12.17 6.64
C ASP A 128 21.99 13.07 5.59
N GLU A 129 21.53 12.50 4.46
CA GLU A 129 20.88 13.30 3.41
C GLU A 129 19.38 13.55 3.63
N GLN A 130 18.65 12.56 4.17
CA GLN A 130 17.18 12.61 4.22
C GLN A 130 16.63 12.69 5.65
N ASN A 131 17.45 12.48 6.68
CA ASN A 131 17.03 12.40 8.09
C ASN A 131 15.89 11.38 8.29
N ILE A 132 15.90 10.29 7.49
CA ILE A 132 14.97 9.17 7.58
C ILE A 132 15.71 7.96 8.18
N PRO A 133 15.31 7.47 9.37
CA PRO A 133 15.90 6.29 9.95
C PRO A 133 15.50 5.02 9.17
N VAL A 134 16.48 4.21 8.81
CA VAL A 134 16.26 2.92 8.15
C VAL A 134 16.87 1.78 8.96
N SER A 135 16.28 0.59 8.83
CA SER A 135 16.79 -0.68 9.34
C SER A 135 17.03 -1.63 8.19
N ILE A 136 18.12 -2.40 8.25
CA ILE A 136 18.52 -3.32 7.17
C ILE A 136 18.67 -4.74 7.72
N GLY A 137 17.92 -5.68 7.14
CA GLY A 137 18.01 -7.11 7.46
C GLY A 137 18.64 -7.88 6.31
N ILE A 138 19.75 -8.58 6.54
CA ILE A 138 20.53 -9.30 5.53
C ILE A 138 20.37 -10.81 5.76
N ALA A 139 19.98 -11.56 4.73
CA ALA A 139 19.81 -13.01 4.82
C ALA A 139 19.88 -13.72 3.45
N PRO A 140 19.94 -15.07 3.40
CA PRO A 140 19.98 -15.82 2.15
C PRO A 140 18.68 -15.74 1.33
N THR A 141 17.54 -15.51 1.99
CA THR A 141 16.20 -15.51 1.37
C THR A 141 15.42 -14.26 1.79
N LYS A 142 14.44 -13.84 0.98
CA LYS A 142 13.64 -12.64 1.27
C LYS A 142 12.85 -12.76 2.56
N THR A 143 12.32 -13.94 2.83
CA THR A 143 11.57 -14.20 4.06
C THR A 143 12.47 -14.07 5.29
N LEU A 144 13.71 -14.57 5.21
CA LEU A 144 14.67 -14.37 6.30
C LEU A 144 15.15 -12.91 6.41
N CYS A 145 15.20 -12.15 5.31
CA CYS A 145 15.50 -10.70 5.39
C CYS A 145 14.41 -9.95 6.17
N LYS A 146 13.13 -10.31 5.98
CA LYS A 146 12.00 -9.78 6.76
C LYS A 146 12.14 -10.14 8.25
N VAL A 147 12.51 -11.38 8.56
CA VAL A 147 12.79 -11.84 9.93
C VAL A 147 13.94 -11.04 10.55
N ALA A 148 15.07 -10.90 9.84
CA ALA A 148 16.23 -10.13 10.27
C ALA A 148 15.86 -8.66 10.57
N ASN A 149 15.10 -8.02 9.67
CA ASN A 149 14.68 -6.63 9.83
C ASN A 149 13.76 -6.45 11.05
N HIS A 150 12.83 -7.38 11.28
CA HIS A 150 11.97 -7.36 12.47
C HIS A 150 12.76 -7.41 13.78
N ILE A 151 13.82 -8.21 13.82
CA ILE A 151 14.70 -8.33 14.99
C ILE A 151 15.46 -7.03 15.25
N VAL A 152 16.01 -6.41 14.19
CA VAL A 152 16.65 -5.09 14.31
C VAL A 152 15.70 -4.08 14.96
N LYS A 153 14.44 -4.07 14.52
CA LYS A 153 13.44 -3.11 15.00
C LYS A 153 12.97 -3.37 16.43
N LYS A 154 12.90 -4.64 16.87
CA LYS A 154 12.53 -5.00 18.25
C LYS A 154 13.70 -4.87 19.23
N ASN A 155 14.93 -5.08 18.78
CA ASN A 155 16.11 -5.21 19.63
C ASN A 155 17.14 -4.11 19.31
N THR A 156 16.71 -2.85 19.34
CA THR A 156 17.56 -1.70 18.99
C THR A 156 18.79 -1.57 19.88
N ASP A 157 18.72 -2.02 21.13
CA ASP A 157 19.83 -1.99 22.08
C ASP A 157 20.95 -2.97 21.69
N ILE A 158 20.58 -4.09 21.05
CA ILE A 158 21.52 -5.13 20.59
C ILE A 158 22.07 -4.79 19.20
N TYR A 159 21.28 -4.08 18.38
CA TYR A 159 21.64 -3.67 17.03
C TYR A 159 21.65 -2.13 16.89
N PRO A 160 22.58 -1.42 17.58
CA PRO A 160 22.64 0.04 17.55
C PRO A 160 22.90 0.59 16.15
N ASP A 161 23.62 -0.18 15.33
CA ASP A 161 23.91 0.17 13.94
C ASP A 161 22.70 -0.01 13.01
N GLY A 162 21.60 -0.59 13.50
CA GLY A 162 20.37 -0.78 12.71
C GLY A 162 20.50 -1.80 11.59
N VAL A 163 21.49 -2.69 11.65
CA VAL A 163 21.72 -3.76 10.66
C VAL A 163 21.82 -5.12 11.36
N CYS A 164 21.13 -6.13 10.85
CA CYS A 164 21.25 -7.52 11.31
C CYS A 164 21.55 -8.44 10.13
N ILE A 165 22.46 -9.39 10.32
CA ILE A 165 22.82 -10.40 9.32
C ILE A 165 22.58 -11.81 9.86
N LEU A 166 21.82 -12.60 9.09
CA LEU A 166 21.57 -14.01 9.31
C LEU A 166 22.34 -14.82 8.25
N ASP A 167 23.65 -14.98 8.43
CA ASP A 167 24.56 -15.64 7.48
C ASP A 167 24.84 -17.11 7.76
N SER A 168 24.52 -17.60 8.96
CA SER A 168 24.76 -18.99 9.37
C SER A 168 23.48 -19.70 9.79
N LYS A 169 23.46 -21.03 9.64
CA LYS A 169 22.35 -21.87 10.10
C LYS A 169 22.09 -21.68 11.59
N GLU A 170 23.13 -21.66 12.41
CA GLU A 170 23.02 -21.47 13.87
C GLU A 170 22.32 -20.16 14.25
N LYS A 171 22.68 -19.04 13.59
CA LYS A 171 22.02 -17.74 13.79
C LYS A 171 20.56 -17.81 13.39
N ILE A 172 20.26 -18.41 12.23
CA ILE A 172 18.89 -18.58 11.74
C ILE A 172 18.07 -19.41 12.73
N GLU A 173 18.55 -20.57 13.16
CA GLU A 173 17.84 -21.44 14.10
C GLU A 173 17.57 -20.76 15.45
N THR A 174 18.57 -20.08 16.00
CA THR A 174 18.46 -19.36 17.28
C THR A 174 17.37 -18.29 17.22
N VAL A 175 17.33 -17.56 16.10
CA VAL A 175 16.31 -16.56 15.83
C VAL A 175 14.92 -17.19 15.69
N LEU A 176 14.79 -18.22 14.86
CA LEU A 176 13.49 -18.81 14.54
C LEU A 176 12.85 -19.52 15.74
N LYS A 177 13.65 -20.01 16.70
CA LYS A 177 13.16 -20.57 17.97
C LYS A 177 12.43 -19.55 18.85
N ASN A 178 12.79 -18.28 18.75
CA ASN A 178 12.18 -17.20 19.53
C ASN A 178 11.24 -16.31 18.69
N PHE A 179 11.07 -16.63 17.41
CA PHE A 179 10.26 -15.82 16.49
C PHE A 179 8.82 -16.32 16.47
N GLU A 180 7.89 -15.49 16.91
CA GLU A 180 6.46 -15.82 16.94
C GLU A 180 5.93 -16.09 15.53
N ILE A 181 5.09 -17.12 15.40
CA ILE A 181 4.54 -17.51 14.10
C ILE A 181 3.67 -16.42 13.45
N GLY A 182 2.98 -15.62 14.26
CA GLY A 182 2.16 -14.49 13.79
C GLY A 182 2.95 -13.33 13.18
N ASP A 183 4.26 -13.24 13.46
CA ASP A 183 5.15 -12.22 12.92
C ASP A 183 5.79 -12.65 11.57
N ILE A 184 5.57 -13.90 11.13
CA ILE A 184 6.17 -14.41 9.89
C ILE A 184 5.47 -13.79 8.68
N TRP A 185 6.27 -13.29 7.74
CA TRP A 185 5.76 -12.75 6.49
C TRP A 185 4.93 -13.79 5.72
N GLY A 186 3.65 -13.46 5.51
CA GLY A 186 2.66 -14.33 4.85
C GLY A 186 1.72 -15.08 5.81
N ILE A 187 1.93 -14.99 7.13
CA ILE A 187 1.02 -15.55 8.14
C ILE A 187 0.12 -14.45 8.70
N GLY A 188 -1.15 -14.42 8.27
CA GLY A 188 -2.15 -13.49 8.79
C GLY A 188 -2.85 -13.99 10.06
N HIS A 189 -3.63 -13.13 10.71
CA HIS A 189 -4.34 -13.43 11.97
C HIS A 189 -5.09 -14.78 11.97
N ARG A 190 -5.84 -15.10 10.90
CA ARG A 190 -6.59 -16.36 10.84
C ARG A 190 -5.68 -17.59 10.79
N LEU A 191 -4.57 -17.48 10.06
CA LEU A 191 -3.61 -18.55 9.96
C LEU A 191 -2.84 -18.69 11.27
N ASN A 192 -2.43 -17.59 11.89
CA ASN A 192 -1.81 -17.57 13.21
C ASN A 192 -2.67 -18.32 14.25
N ALA A 193 -3.95 -17.94 14.39
CA ALA A 193 -4.88 -18.61 15.31
C ALA A 193 -4.98 -20.12 15.03
N LYS A 194 -5.16 -20.49 13.75
CA LYS A 194 -5.21 -21.89 13.33
C LYS A 194 -3.91 -22.64 13.69
N MET A 195 -2.74 -22.02 13.53
CA MET A 195 -1.46 -22.65 13.86
C MET A 195 -1.27 -22.85 15.36
N GLN A 196 -1.68 -21.88 16.17
CA GLN A 196 -1.68 -21.98 17.62
C GLN A 196 -2.58 -23.14 18.10
N ASP A 197 -3.74 -23.34 17.48
CA ASP A 197 -4.62 -24.49 17.77
C ASP A 197 -3.94 -25.85 17.50
N TYR A 198 -2.95 -25.90 16.59
CA TYR A 198 -2.13 -27.09 16.31
C TYR A 198 -0.83 -27.16 17.14
N GLY A 199 -0.70 -26.32 18.17
CA GLY A 199 0.47 -26.26 19.05
C GLY A 199 1.72 -25.71 18.36
N VAL A 200 1.55 -24.88 17.33
CA VAL A 200 2.65 -24.21 16.61
C VAL A 200 2.67 -22.76 17.02
N PHE A 201 3.66 -22.37 17.83
CA PHE A 201 3.76 -21.02 18.39
C PHE A 201 4.89 -20.22 17.77
N THR A 202 5.97 -20.89 17.38
CA THR A 202 7.18 -20.28 16.84
C THR A 202 7.41 -20.67 15.38
N ALA A 203 8.26 -19.89 14.70
CA ALA A 203 8.72 -20.23 13.36
C ALA A 203 9.47 -21.57 13.33
N TRP A 204 10.20 -21.89 14.41
CA TRP A 204 10.86 -23.18 14.56
C TRP A 204 9.87 -24.35 14.64
N ASP A 205 8.80 -24.21 15.42
CA ASP A 205 7.76 -25.26 15.52
C ASP A 205 7.16 -25.57 14.15
N LEU A 206 6.98 -24.55 13.31
CA LEU A 206 6.47 -24.69 11.96
C LEU A 206 7.44 -25.47 11.07
N LEU A 207 8.74 -25.23 11.21
CA LEU A 207 9.79 -25.96 10.47
C LEU A 207 9.84 -27.45 10.81
N GLN A 208 9.41 -27.85 12.01
CA GLN A 208 9.35 -29.25 12.45
C GLN A 208 8.12 -30.00 11.91
N LYS A 209 7.14 -29.32 11.32
CA LYS A 209 5.93 -29.98 10.78
C LYS A 209 6.24 -30.69 9.45
N PRO A 210 5.59 -31.84 9.16
CA PRO A 210 5.73 -32.52 7.87
C PRO A 210 5.23 -31.66 6.71
N GLU A 211 5.93 -31.69 5.56
CA GLU A 211 5.57 -30.89 4.38
C GLU A 211 4.13 -31.15 3.89
N ILE A 212 3.67 -32.41 3.95
CA ILE A 212 2.31 -32.79 3.58
C ILE A 212 1.27 -32.02 4.42
N TRP A 213 1.55 -31.85 5.72
CA TRP A 213 0.68 -31.11 6.62
C TRP A 213 0.68 -29.61 6.28
N ILE A 214 1.87 -29.05 6.01
CA ILE A 214 2.03 -27.65 5.59
C ILE A 214 1.23 -27.40 4.31
N ARG A 215 1.39 -28.24 3.29
CA ARG A 215 0.68 -28.11 2.02
C ARG A 215 -0.83 -28.21 2.20
N LYS A 216 -1.31 -29.08 3.10
CA LYS A 216 -2.75 -29.19 3.41
C LYS A 216 -3.32 -27.91 4.03
N ILE A 217 -2.55 -27.22 4.87
CA ILE A 217 -3.03 -26.04 5.61
C ILE A 217 -2.79 -24.74 4.86
N MET A 218 -1.62 -24.59 4.24
CA MET A 218 -1.12 -23.34 3.66
C MET A 218 -0.97 -23.41 2.13
N GLY A 219 -1.19 -24.58 1.52
CA GLY A 219 -0.99 -24.78 0.08
C GLY A 219 0.48 -24.70 -0.34
N ILE A 220 0.69 -24.47 -1.64
CA ILE A 220 2.04 -24.36 -2.22
C ILE A 220 2.84 -23.18 -1.65
N HIS A 221 2.17 -22.08 -1.30
CA HIS A 221 2.82 -20.89 -0.77
C HIS A 221 3.44 -21.12 0.62
N GLY A 222 2.80 -21.94 1.46
CA GLY A 222 3.38 -22.32 2.75
C GLY A 222 4.63 -23.18 2.60
N VAL A 223 4.64 -24.10 1.64
CA VAL A 223 5.84 -24.91 1.33
C VAL A 223 7.00 -24.01 0.89
N ARG A 224 6.74 -23.04 0.00
CA ARG A 224 7.74 -22.05 -0.43
C ARG A 224 8.27 -21.23 0.74
N MET A 225 7.38 -20.74 1.61
CA MET A 225 7.76 -19.98 2.82
C MET A 225 8.67 -20.79 3.74
N ILE A 226 8.38 -22.08 3.93
CA ILE A 226 9.21 -22.94 4.79
C ILE A 226 10.57 -23.21 4.18
N ASN A 227 10.66 -23.40 2.86
CA ASN A 227 11.94 -23.50 2.18
C ASN A 227 12.74 -22.19 2.32
N GLU A 228 12.07 -21.04 2.19
CA GLU A 228 12.71 -19.74 2.44
C GLU A 228 13.24 -19.62 3.87
N LEU A 229 12.48 -20.04 4.89
CA LEU A 229 12.90 -20.03 6.29
C LEU A 229 14.06 -21.01 6.57
N LYS A 230 14.13 -22.12 5.82
CA LYS A 230 15.28 -23.05 5.85
C LYS A 230 16.52 -22.50 5.13
N GLY A 231 16.43 -21.33 4.50
CA GLY A 231 17.52 -20.68 3.78
C GLY A 231 17.61 -21.06 2.30
N PHE A 232 16.61 -21.75 1.75
CA PHE A 232 16.55 -22.08 0.32
C PHE A 232 15.70 -21.05 -0.43
N PRO A 233 16.29 -20.23 -1.33
CA PRO A 233 15.54 -19.23 -2.07
C PRO A 233 14.43 -19.85 -2.92
N GLN A 234 13.24 -19.27 -2.84
CA GLN A 234 12.05 -19.60 -3.64
C GLN A 234 11.40 -18.35 -4.24
N LEU A 235 11.76 -17.17 -3.74
CA LEU A 235 11.24 -15.89 -4.19
C LEU A 235 12.37 -15.10 -4.87
N GLU A 236 12.33 -15.05 -6.19
CA GLU A 236 13.22 -14.22 -7.00
C GLU A 236 12.84 -12.75 -6.90
N LEU A 237 13.77 -11.85 -7.25
CA LEU A 237 13.47 -10.41 -7.34
C LEU A 237 12.45 -10.17 -8.45
N ASP A 238 11.29 -9.62 -8.10
CA ASP A 238 10.20 -9.38 -9.03
C ASP A 238 10.55 -8.21 -9.96
N ALA A 239 10.47 -8.46 -11.27
CA ALA A 239 10.48 -7.38 -12.24
C ALA A 239 9.18 -6.57 -12.14
N PRO A 240 9.20 -5.25 -12.41
CA PRO A 240 7.99 -4.44 -12.46
C PRO A 240 6.99 -5.03 -13.47
N SER A 241 5.88 -5.57 -12.99
CA SER A 241 4.84 -6.14 -13.84
C SER A 241 3.63 -5.21 -13.94
N SER A 242 3.02 -5.20 -15.12
CA SER A 242 1.76 -4.52 -15.38
C SER A 242 0.69 -4.98 -14.38
N LYS A 243 -0.08 -4.04 -13.84
CA LYS A 243 -1.17 -4.36 -12.90
C LYS A 243 -2.19 -5.24 -13.63
N LYS A 244 -2.69 -6.28 -12.98
CA LYS A 244 -3.75 -7.16 -13.53
C LYS A 244 -5.17 -6.66 -13.25
N SER A 245 -5.28 -5.72 -12.31
CA SER A 245 -6.54 -5.07 -11.96
C SER A 245 -6.26 -3.71 -11.31
N ILE A 246 -7.17 -2.75 -11.50
CA ILE A 246 -7.10 -1.43 -10.89
C ILE A 246 -8.41 -1.19 -10.16
N MET A 247 -8.32 -0.87 -8.86
CA MET A 247 -9.48 -0.51 -8.05
C MET A 247 -9.31 0.91 -7.51
N VAL A 248 -10.38 1.69 -7.61
CA VAL A 248 -10.54 2.95 -6.91
C VAL A 248 -11.76 2.81 -6.00
N SER A 249 -11.52 2.74 -4.70
CA SER A 249 -12.58 2.67 -3.70
C SER A 249 -12.27 3.57 -2.51
N ARG A 250 -13.31 4.01 -1.81
CA ARG A 250 -13.18 4.84 -0.60
C ARG A 250 -14.25 4.48 0.42
N SER A 251 -13.84 4.50 1.68
CA SER A 251 -14.77 4.55 2.80
C SER A 251 -15.02 6.02 3.14
N PHE A 252 -16.26 6.47 3.02
CA PHE A 252 -16.67 7.85 3.21
C PHE A 252 -16.53 8.29 4.67
N MET A 253 -16.26 9.57 4.92
CA MET A 253 -16.16 10.12 6.27
C MET A 253 -17.53 10.11 6.95
N GLN A 254 -18.52 10.69 6.27
CA GLN A 254 -19.93 10.61 6.62
C GLN A 254 -20.63 9.55 5.76
N MET A 255 -21.70 8.94 6.28
CA MET A 255 -22.48 7.98 5.49
C MET A 255 -23.35 8.75 4.49
N ILE A 256 -23.36 8.31 3.24
CA ILE A 256 -24.12 8.92 2.16
C ILE A 256 -25.49 8.24 2.08
N THR A 257 -26.55 9.03 2.06
CA THR A 257 -27.93 8.56 1.92
C THR A 257 -28.52 8.90 0.56
N LYS A 258 -28.15 10.07 0.01
CA LYS A 258 -28.67 10.54 -1.28
C LYS A 258 -28.07 9.76 -2.43
N LYS A 259 -28.92 9.38 -3.38
CA LYS A 259 -28.54 8.61 -4.57
C LYS A 259 -27.55 9.38 -5.43
N GLU A 260 -27.81 10.66 -5.66
CA GLU A 260 -27.04 11.54 -6.55
C GLU A 260 -25.61 11.71 -6.03
N GLU A 261 -25.46 11.90 -4.72
CA GLU A 261 -24.16 12.00 -4.07
C GLU A 261 -23.36 10.69 -4.19
N LEU A 262 -24.01 9.53 -4.16
CA LEU A 262 -23.34 8.24 -4.31
C LEU A 262 -22.99 7.93 -5.76
N ALA A 263 -23.88 8.27 -6.70
CA ALA A 263 -23.69 8.14 -8.14
C ALA A 263 -22.45 8.94 -8.59
N GLU A 264 -22.35 10.20 -8.17
CA GLU A 264 -21.21 11.08 -8.41
C GLU A 264 -19.90 10.41 -8.00
N ARG A 265 -19.85 9.77 -6.82
CA ARG A 265 -18.64 9.08 -6.33
C ARG A 265 -18.27 7.90 -7.20
N VAL A 266 -19.26 7.10 -7.59
CA VAL A 266 -19.03 5.92 -8.45
C VAL A 266 -18.49 6.35 -9.81
N GLU A 267 -19.10 7.36 -10.44
CA GLU A 267 -18.63 7.89 -11.72
C GLU A 267 -17.21 8.46 -11.62
N THR A 268 -16.93 9.26 -10.59
CA THR A 268 -15.60 9.78 -10.29
C THR A 268 -14.57 8.66 -10.13
N PHE A 269 -14.90 7.56 -9.44
CA PHE A 269 -14.00 6.42 -9.31
C PHE A 269 -13.76 5.70 -10.64
N ALA A 270 -14.77 5.58 -11.50
CA ALA A 270 -14.62 5.02 -12.84
C ALA A 270 -13.69 5.87 -13.72
N ILE A 271 -13.80 7.20 -13.64
CA ILE A 271 -12.95 8.14 -14.38
C ILE A 271 -11.49 8.02 -13.93
N TYR A 272 -11.24 7.91 -12.62
CA TYR A 272 -9.89 7.67 -12.11
C TYR A 272 -9.33 6.29 -12.48
N CYS A 273 -10.17 5.25 -12.56
CA CYS A 273 -9.75 3.96 -13.11
C CYS A 273 -9.33 4.11 -14.58
N ALA A 274 -10.10 4.86 -15.38
CA ALA A 274 -9.82 5.13 -16.78
C ALA A 274 -8.48 5.87 -16.98
N GLU A 275 -8.22 6.92 -16.20
CA GLU A 275 -6.95 7.65 -16.22
C GLU A 275 -5.76 6.72 -15.92
N LYS A 276 -5.90 5.85 -14.91
CA LYS A 276 -4.85 4.89 -14.54
C LYS A 276 -4.63 3.81 -15.61
N LEU A 277 -5.69 3.36 -16.29
CA LEU A 277 -5.60 2.43 -17.41
C LEU A 277 -4.79 3.04 -18.57
N ARG A 278 -5.10 4.30 -18.93
CA ARG A 278 -4.39 5.03 -19.98
C ARG A 278 -2.91 5.25 -19.64
N LYS A 279 -2.57 5.55 -18.38
CA LYS A 279 -1.17 5.63 -17.94
C LYS A 279 -0.41 4.30 -18.06
N GLN A 280 -1.11 3.18 -17.99
CA GLN A 280 -0.55 1.85 -18.19
C GLN A 280 -0.59 1.41 -19.68
N ASN A 281 -1.03 2.27 -20.61
CA ASN A 281 -1.26 1.93 -22.01
C ASN A 281 -2.12 0.66 -22.18
N SER A 282 -3.17 0.57 -21.37
CA SER A 282 -4.04 -0.60 -21.31
C SER A 282 -5.51 -0.21 -21.35
N CYS A 283 -6.34 -1.10 -21.89
CA CYS A 283 -7.78 -1.06 -21.85
C CYS A 283 -8.31 -2.18 -20.96
N CYS A 284 -9.54 -2.02 -20.44
CA CYS A 284 -10.18 -3.08 -19.65
C CYS A 284 -11.38 -3.66 -20.39
N LYS A 285 -11.66 -4.93 -20.14
CA LYS A 285 -12.87 -5.61 -20.63
C LYS A 285 -13.91 -5.79 -19.53
N VAL A 286 -13.52 -5.85 -18.27
CA VAL A 286 -14.45 -6.06 -17.15
C VAL A 286 -14.47 -4.84 -16.24
N LEU A 287 -15.68 -4.33 -15.98
CA LEU A 287 -15.96 -3.25 -15.04
C LEU A 287 -16.87 -3.76 -13.92
N SER A 288 -16.44 -3.57 -12.68
CA SER A 288 -17.17 -3.97 -11.47
C SER A 288 -17.44 -2.77 -10.59
N VAL A 289 -18.65 -2.64 -10.09
CA VAL A 289 -19.03 -1.60 -9.11
C VAL A 289 -19.60 -2.27 -7.88
N PHE A 290 -19.27 -1.74 -6.70
CA PHE A 290 -19.86 -2.21 -5.44
C PHE A 290 -20.19 -1.05 -4.50
N VAL A 291 -21.20 -1.27 -3.68
CA VAL A 291 -21.67 -0.37 -2.62
C VAL A 291 -21.86 -1.15 -1.31
N GLN A 292 -21.58 -0.51 -0.18
CA GLN A 292 -21.66 -1.15 1.13
C GLN A 292 -22.04 -0.16 2.23
N THR A 293 -22.93 -0.57 3.13
CA THR A 293 -23.26 0.16 4.36
C THR A 293 -22.26 -0.12 5.49
N ASN A 294 -22.44 0.54 6.62
CA ASN A 294 -21.56 0.34 7.77
C ASN A 294 -21.93 -0.94 8.55
N ARG A 295 -21.15 -2.01 8.40
CA ARG A 295 -21.32 -3.28 9.14
C ARG A 295 -21.33 -3.14 10.67
N PHE A 296 -20.80 -2.05 11.22
CA PHE A 296 -20.73 -1.81 12.66
C PHE A 296 -21.96 -1.07 13.21
N ARG A 297 -22.84 -0.56 12.35
CA ARG A 297 -24.08 0.13 12.72
C ARG A 297 -25.30 -0.68 12.29
N LYS A 298 -25.55 -1.77 13.03
CA LYS A 298 -26.65 -2.70 12.71
C LYS A 298 -28.02 -2.04 12.79
N GLU A 299 -28.14 -1.01 13.61
CA GLU A 299 -29.35 -0.19 13.80
C GLU A 299 -29.79 0.58 12.54
N LEU A 300 -28.87 0.83 11.60
CA LEU A 300 -29.15 1.55 10.34
C LEU A 300 -29.40 0.63 9.14
N GLY A 301 -29.46 -0.68 9.38
CA GLY A 301 -29.61 -1.69 8.33
C GLY A 301 -28.30 -2.04 7.62
N GLU A 302 -28.15 -3.32 7.29
CA GLU A 302 -27.01 -3.83 6.52
C GLU A 302 -27.39 -4.05 5.06
N TYR A 303 -26.62 -3.46 4.14
CA TYR A 303 -26.74 -3.71 2.73
C TYR A 303 -25.36 -3.71 2.08
N LYS A 304 -25.13 -4.71 1.24
CA LYS A 304 -23.92 -4.85 0.43
C LYS A 304 -24.32 -5.47 -0.90
N ASN A 305 -23.99 -4.80 -1.98
CA ASN A 305 -24.21 -5.34 -3.31
C ASN A 305 -23.08 -4.90 -4.24
N GLY A 306 -22.86 -5.69 -5.28
CA GLY A 306 -21.88 -5.39 -6.30
C GLY A 306 -22.12 -6.25 -7.52
N PHE A 307 -21.84 -5.69 -8.68
CA PHE A 307 -22.10 -6.33 -9.95
C PHE A 307 -21.00 -5.99 -10.94
N SER A 308 -20.78 -6.89 -11.91
CA SER A 308 -19.73 -6.77 -12.91
C SER A 308 -20.32 -6.93 -14.30
N VAL A 309 -19.85 -6.11 -15.23
CA VAL A 309 -20.24 -6.14 -16.64
C VAL A 309 -18.99 -6.34 -17.49
N VAL A 310 -19.13 -7.16 -18.52
CA VAL A 310 -18.15 -7.29 -19.59
C VAL A 310 -18.49 -6.26 -20.66
N LEU A 311 -17.56 -5.36 -20.95
CA LEU A 311 -17.69 -4.38 -22.01
C LEU A 311 -17.68 -5.10 -23.37
N PRO A 312 -18.54 -4.70 -24.31
CA PRO A 312 -18.56 -5.28 -25.65
C PRO A 312 -17.20 -5.13 -26.37
N ASN A 313 -16.56 -3.96 -26.19
CA ASN A 313 -15.23 -3.64 -26.68
C ASN A 313 -14.35 -3.18 -25.51
N PRO A 314 -13.09 -3.64 -25.40
CA PRO A 314 -12.18 -3.12 -24.39
C PRO A 314 -12.04 -1.60 -24.52
N SER A 315 -12.05 -0.87 -23.40
CA SER A 315 -11.89 0.59 -23.46
C SER A 315 -11.15 1.11 -22.23
N SER A 316 -10.50 2.25 -22.45
CA SER A 316 -9.88 3.09 -21.42
C SER A 316 -10.53 4.47 -21.36
N SER A 317 -11.66 4.68 -22.04
CA SER A 317 -12.36 5.97 -22.10
C SER A 317 -13.09 6.27 -20.80
N SER A 318 -12.82 7.43 -20.22
CA SER A 318 -13.52 7.91 -19.02
C SER A 318 -15.03 8.01 -19.23
N ILE A 319 -15.46 8.38 -20.44
CA ILE A 319 -16.88 8.53 -20.80
C ILE A 319 -17.59 7.17 -20.81
N VAL A 320 -16.96 6.18 -21.44
CA VAL A 320 -17.51 4.81 -21.53
C VAL A 320 -17.57 4.19 -20.14
N LEU A 321 -16.47 4.23 -19.39
CA LEU A 321 -16.44 3.62 -18.07
C LEU A 321 -17.39 4.29 -17.07
N ALA A 322 -17.53 5.62 -17.10
CA ALA A 322 -18.51 6.32 -16.25
C ALA A 322 -19.94 5.89 -16.58
N LYS A 323 -20.30 5.80 -17.88
CA LYS A 323 -21.64 5.37 -18.31
C LYS A 323 -21.98 3.95 -17.84
N TYR A 324 -21.07 3.00 -18.03
CA TYR A 324 -21.28 1.63 -17.57
C TYR A 324 -21.28 1.55 -16.04
N ALA A 325 -20.41 2.30 -15.36
CA ALA A 325 -20.39 2.34 -13.89
C ALA A 325 -21.72 2.85 -13.32
N ASN A 326 -22.28 3.91 -13.91
CA ASN A 326 -23.58 4.44 -13.50
C ASN A 326 -24.71 3.44 -13.79
N SER A 327 -24.69 2.78 -14.95
CA SER A 327 -25.69 1.73 -15.27
C SER A 327 -25.66 0.57 -14.27
N ILE A 328 -24.46 0.17 -13.83
CA ILE A 328 -24.31 -0.85 -12.78
C ILE A 328 -24.79 -0.29 -11.43
N PHE A 329 -24.44 0.95 -11.11
CA PHE A 329 -24.86 1.61 -9.88
C PHE A 329 -26.39 1.65 -9.74
N GLU A 330 -27.10 2.05 -10.79
CA GLU A 330 -28.56 2.07 -10.85
C GLU A 330 -29.18 0.70 -10.54
N ALA A 331 -28.56 -0.39 -11.00
CA ALA A 331 -29.04 -1.74 -10.75
C ALA A 331 -28.76 -2.25 -9.33
N ILE A 332 -27.70 -1.75 -8.66
CA ILE A 332 -27.30 -2.21 -7.32
C ILE A 332 -27.73 -1.26 -6.20
N TYR A 333 -28.12 -0.02 -6.52
CA TYR A 333 -28.55 0.96 -5.53
C TYR A 333 -29.88 0.54 -4.91
N LYS A 334 -29.98 0.72 -3.60
CA LYS A 334 -31.22 0.53 -2.84
C LYS A 334 -31.43 1.72 -1.92
N ASP A 335 -32.62 2.32 -2.01
CA ASP A 335 -33.02 3.43 -1.17
C ASP A 335 -33.24 2.99 0.30
N GLY A 336 -33.15 3.94 1.22
CA GLY A 336 -33.33 3.72 2.66
C GLY A 336 -32.09 3.22 3.42
N PHE A 337 -30.93 3.12 2.76
CA PHE A 337 -29.68 2.69 3.39
C PHE A 337 -28.64 3.80 3.50
N HIS A 338 -27.79 3.67 4.54
CA HIS A 338 -26.69 4.59 4.81
C HIS A 338 -25.37 4.01 4.30
N TYR A 339 -24.96 4.43 3.11
CA TYR A 339 -23.77 3.89 2.44
C TYR A 339 -22.48 4.45 3.06
N LYS A 340 -21.56 3.57 3.42
CA LYS A 340 -20.27 3.92 4.04
C LYS A 340 -19.08 3.72 3.09
N LYS A 341 -19.21 2.87 2.08
CA LYS A 341 -18.13 2.57 1.14
C LYS A 341 -18.70 2.31 -0.25
N ALA A 342 -18.01 2.79 -1.27
CA ALA A 342 -18.23 2.40 -2.66
C ALA A 342 -16.89 2.26 -3.38
N GLY A 343 -16.90 1.57 -4.51
CA GLY A 343 -15.72 1.44 -5.34
C GLY A 343 -16.01 0.90 -6.73
N VAL A 344 -15.09 1.22 -7.63
CA VAL A 344 -15.03 0.72 -9.00
C VAL A 344 -13.74 -0.06 -9.18
N MET A 345 -13.84 -1.24 -9.79
CA MET A 345 -12.72 -2.09 -10.15
C MET A 345 -12.78 -2.41 -11.62
N VAL A 346 -11.65 -2.27 -12.30
CA VAL A 346 -11.46 -2.70 -13.68
C VAL A 346 -10.46 -3.84 -13.73
N SER A 347 -10.73 -4.82 -14.59
CA SER A 347 -9.90 -6.01 -14.77
C SER A 347 -9.99 -6.54 -16.20
N ASP A 348 -9.30 -7.64 -16.47
CA ASP A 348 -9.17 -8.24 -17.80
C ASP A 348 -8.58 -7.23 -18.80
N PHE A 349 -7.29 -6.93 -18.58
CA PHE A 349 -6.61 -5.87 -19.31
C PHE A 349 -6.04 -6.37 -20.63
N VAL A 350 -6.17 -5.53 -21.64
CA VAL A 350 -5.59 -5.72 -22.97
C VAL A 350 -4.72 -4.50 -23.27
N PRO A 351 -3.52 -4.66 -23.84
CA PRO A 351 -2.75 -3.53 -24.36
C PRO A 351 -3.60 -2.66 -25.30
N ASP A 352 -3.46 -1.34 -25.24
CA ASP A 352 -4.28 -0.43 -26.03
C ASP A 352 -4.07 -0.56 -27.55
N ASN A 353 -2.91 -1.05 -27.97
CA ASN A 353 -2.55 -1.41 -29.35
C ASN A 353 -3.02 -2.80 -29.80
N GLU A 354 -3.56 -3.63 -28.90
CA GLU A 354 -3.99 -5.02 -29.16
C GLU A 354 -5.50 -5.20 -28.96
N ARG A 355 -6.27 -4.11 -29.01
CA ARG A 355 -7.73 -4.14 -28.85
C ARG A 355 -8.38 -4.93 -30.00
N LEU A 356 -8.97 -6.07 -29.65
CA LEU A 356 -9.91 -6.78 -30.52
C LEU A 356 -11.30 -6.20 -30.35
N ILE A 357 -11.84 -5.66 -31.44
CA ILE A 357 -13.16 -5.02 -31.50
C ILE A 357 -14.18 -6.07 -31.96
N ASN A 358 -15.34 -6.08 -31.33
CA ASN A 358 -16.46 -6.90 -31.73
C ASN A 358 -17.03 -6.42 -33.07
N LEU A 359 -17.24 -7.35 -34.00
CA LEU A 359 -17.73 -7.09 -35.36
C LEU A 359 -19.12 -6.43 -35.37
N PHE A 360 -19.96 -6.70 -34.36
CA PHE A 360 -21.37 -6.28 -34.34
C PHE A 360 -21.63 -5.04 -33.49
N GLU A 361 -20.62 -4.54 -32.79
CA GLU A 361 -20.76 -3.44 -31.83
C GLU A 361 -19.99 -2.22 -32.28
N LYS A 362 -20.62 -1.06 -32.24
CA LYS A 362 -19.99 0.19 -32.65
C LYS A 362 -18.90 0.58 -31.66
N ASP A 363 -17.65 0.66 -32.13
CA ASP A 363 -16.58 1.23 -31.32
C ASP A 363 -16.61 2.76 -31.37
N VAL A 364 -16.44 3.38 -30.21
CA VAL A 364 -16.39 4.84 -30.04
C VAL A 364 -15.00 5.32 -29.60
N ASP A 365 -14.07 4.39 -29.36
CA ASP A 365 -12.76 4.69 -28.79
C ASP A 365 -11.93 5.61 -29.71
N ASP A 366 -11.97 5.43 -31.04
CA ASP A 366 -11.26 6.29 -32.00
C ASP A 366 -11.60 7.78 -31.85
N LYS A 367 -12.86 8.08 -31.53
CA LYS A 367 -13.32 9.45 -31.26
C LYS A 367 -12.94 9.91 -29.86
N HIS A 368 -12.94 9.01 -28.89
CA HIS A 368 -12.70 9.33 -27.50
C HIS A 368 -11.20 9.48 -27.19
N ILE A 369 -10.31 8.71 -27.82
CA ILE A 369 -8.86 8.72 -27.54
C ILE A 369 -8.27 10.14 -27.65
N PRO A 370 -8.48 10.92 -28.73
CA PRO A 370 -7.95 12.28 -28.83
C PRO A 370 -8.49 13.20 -27.73
N ILE A 371 -9.77 13.06 -27.37
CA ILE A 371 -10.42 13.84 -26.32
C ILE A 371 -9.80 13.49 -24.96
N MET A 372 -9.70 12.20 -24.64
CA MET A 372 -9.13 11.73 -23.36
C MET A 372 -7.68 12.17 -23.20
N LYS A 373 -6.86 12.02 -24.25
CA LYS A 373 -5.46 12.49 -24.24
C LYS A 373 -5.35 13.99 -24.00
N THR A 374 -6.27 14.78 -24.57
CA THR A 374 -6.31 16.22 -24.38
C THR A 374 -6.70 16.60 -22.95
N ILE A 375 -7.74 15.95 -22.40
CA ILE A 375 -8.16 16.12 -21.00
C ILE A 375 -7.02 15.78 -20.05
N ASP A 376 -6.37 14.63 -20.24
CA ASP A 376 -5.26 14.19 -19.40
C ASP A 376 -4.08 15.18 -19.45
N LYS A 377 -3.74 15.69 -20.64
CA LYS A 377 -2.67 16.68 -20.82
C LYS A 377 -2.99 18.01 -20.12
N LEU A 378 -4.23 18.48 -20.22
CA LEU A 378 -4.66 19.73 -19.59
C LEU A 378 -4.72 19.59 -18.07
N ASN A 379 -5.23 18.48 -17.55
CA ASN A 379 -5.22 18.20 -16.12
C ASN A 379 -3.80 18.02 -15.57
N LYS A 380 -2.87 17.44 -16.34
CA LYS A 380 -1.46 17.37 -15.94
C LYS A 380 -0.80 18.75 -15.86
N LYS A 381 -1.16 19.68 -16.75
CA LYS A 381 -0.56 21.03 -16.81
C LYS A 381 -1.17 22.01 -15.81
N TYR A 382 -2.49 22.04 -15.68
CA TYR A 382 -3.22 23.06 -14.91
C TYR A 382 -3.68 22.57 -13.51
N GLY A 383 -3.39 21.32 -13.19
CA GLY A 383 -3.77 20.68 -11.94
C GLY A 383 -4.91 19.67 -12.12
N LYS A 384 -5.01 18.78 -11.14
CA LYS A 384 -5.95 17.66 -11.16
C LYS A 384 -7.41 18.16 -11.21
N ASP A 385 -8.23 17.46 -11.99
CA ASP A 385 -9.69 17.65 -12.09
C ASP A 385 -10.15 19.06 -12.54
N LYS A 386 -9.32 19.79 -13.29
CA LYS A 386 -9.67 21.09 -13.89
C LYS A 386 -10.64 20.95 -15.06
N ILE A 387 -10.44 19.92 -15.88
CA ILE A 387 -11.39 19.47 -16.89
C ILE A 387 -11.94 18.13 -16.45
N ARG A 388 -13.26 18.05 -16.36
CA ARG A 388 -13.99 16.91 -15.79
C ARG A 388 -15.24 16.61 -16.61
N LEU A 389 -15.76 15.40 -16.45
CA LEU A 389 -17.08 15.06 -16.96
C LEU A 389 -18.16 15.67 -16.06
N GLY A 390 -19.33 15.97 -16.63
CA GLY A 390 -20.42 16.65 -15.91
C GLY A 390 -20.94 15.90 -14.68
N GLY A 391 -20.73 14.58 -14.60
CA GLY A 391 -21.10 13.76 -13.44
C GLY A 391 -20.10 13.78 -12.29
N MET A 392 -18.96 14.47 -12.42
CA MET A 392 -18.03 14.68 -11.31
C MET A 392 -18.32 15.98 -10.57
N SER A 393 -18.21 15.95 -9.24
CA SER A 393 -18.36 17.14 -8.42
C SER A 393 -17.32 18.21 -8.74
N GLY A 394 -17.73 19.46 -8.60
CA GLY A 394 -16.88 20.61 -8.82
C GLY A 394 -15.87 20.89 -7.71
N GLU A 395 -16.20 20.41 -6.53
CA GLU A 395 -15.50 20.64 -5.29
C GLU A 395 -14.68 19.43 -4.90
N ASN A 396 -13.67 19.65 -4.08
CA ASN A 396 -12.96 18.55 -3.45
C ASN A 396 -13.86 17.91 -2.38
N THR A 397 -14.66 16.92 -2.78
CA THR A 397 -15.55 16.17 -1.88
C THR A 397 -14.80 15.14 -1.03
N TYR A 398 -13.46 15.13 -1.11
CA TYR A 398 -12.57 14.37 -0.24
C TYR A 398 -12.25 15.26 0.96
N GLY A 399 -12.96 15.04 2.08
CA GLY A 399 -12.77 15.78 3.33
C GLY A 399 -11.43 15.53 4.01
N ARG A 400 -10.32 15.87 3.35
CA ARG A 400 -9.02 16.02 4.01
C ARG A 400 -9.15 17.16 5.02
N ALA A 401 -8.60 16.98 6.22
CA ALA A 401 -8.40 18.08 7.15
C ALA A 401 -7.51 19.17 6.50
N ALA A 402 -7.58 20.39 7.02
CA ALA A 402 -6.80 21.51 6.52
C ALA A 402 -5.30 21.15 6.43
N LEU A 403 -4.67 21.54 5.32
CA LEU A 403 -3.24 21.31 5.08
C LEU A 403 -2.44 22.15 6.09
N THR A 404 -1.40 21.59 6.70
CA THR A 404 -0.53 22.38 7.58
C THR A 404 0.30 23.35 6.74
N PRO A 405 0.65 24.55 7.27
CA PRO A 405 1.41 25.56 6.51
C PRO A 405 2.73 25.01 5.92
N GLU A 406 3.42 24.17 6.68
CA GLU A 406 4.69 23.53 6.27
C GLU A 406 4.47 22.58 5.10
N TYR A 407 3.30 21.91 5.05
CA TYR A 407 2.97 21.04 3.93
C TYR A 407 2.59 21.83 2.68
N GLU A 408 1.89 22.95 2.82
CA GLU A 408 1.59 23.83 1.70
C GLU A 408 2.86 24.43 1.10
N GLU A 409 3.81 24.85 1.93
CA GLU A 409 5.12 25.31 1.49
C GLU A 409 5.90 24.21 0.78
N PHE A 410 5.90 22.99 1.32
CA PHE A 410 6.50 21.82 0.67
C PHE A 410 5.94 21.60 -0.74
N LEU A 411 4.62 21.66 -0.91
CA LEU A 411 3.97 21.47 -2.22
C LEU A 411 4.34 22.55 -3.23
N LYS A 412 4.59 23.79 -2.79
CA LYS A 412 4.99 24.90 -3.66
C LYS A 412 6.44 24.78 -4.10
N ASN A 413 7.31 24.30 -3.21
CA ASN A 413 8.76 24.32 -3.40
C ASN A 413 9.32 23.04 -4.05
N ASN A 414 8.51 21.99 -4.20
CA ASN A 414 8.98 20.70 -4.70
C ASN A 414 8.23 20.26 -5.96
N ILE A 415 8.98 19.75 -6.94
CA ILE A 415 8.40 19.01 -8.06
C ILE A 415 8.07 17.61 -7.56
N LEU A 416 6.78 17.34 -7.37
CA LEU A 416 6.32 16.07 -6.87
C LEU A 416 6.43 14.99 -7.95
N PRO A 417 7.18 13.91 -7.70
CA PRO A 417 7.22 12.81 -8.64
C PRO A 417 5.89 12.04 -8.61
N GLU A 418 5.53 11.42 -9.74
CA GLU A 418 4.32 10.59 -9.81
C GLU A 418 4.42 9.38 -8.86
N ALA A 419 3.33 9.06 -8.17
CA ALA A 419 3.27 7.94 -7.24
C ALA A 419 3.09 6.62 -7.99
N ASN A 420 4.16 5.82 -8.06
CA ASN A 420 4.16 4.51 -8.74
C ASN A 420 4.01 3.31 -7.79
N TYR A 421 4.02 3.53 -6.47
CA TYR A 421 4.11 2.44 -5.49
C TYR A 421 2.74 1.99 -4.94
N ARG A 422 2.72 0.77 -4.39
CA ARG A 422 1.57 0.26 -3.63
C ARG A 422 1.67 0.79 -2.19
N PHE A 423 0.58 1.38 -1.70
CA PHE A 423 0.38 1.60 -0.26
C PHE A 423 -0.17 0.28 0.30
N HIS A 424 0.62 -0.41 1.10
CA HIS A 424 0.20 -1.65 1.77
C HIS A 424 -0.54 -1.36 3.07
#